data_AF-A0A8H7RN54-F1
#
_entry.id   AF-A0A8H7RN54-F1
#
_cell.length_a   1.000
_cell.length_b   1.000
_cell.length_c   1.000
_cell.angle_alpha   90.00
_cell.angle_beta   90.00
_cell.angle_gamma   90.00
#
_symmetry.space_group_name_H-M   'P 1'
#
loop_
_entity.id
_entity.type
_entity.pdbx_description
1 polymer ?
#
loop_
_entity_poly.entity_id
_entity_poly.type
_entity_poly.pdbx_seq_one_letter_code
_entity_poly.pdbx_strand_id
1 'polypeptide(L)'
;MVKVLILGAGYGTRLQRDLKASSKYNHLLGVPKALLPLSNKDALITHWVELFESHDISAQNDIYVVTNGQCYDAFKQWASAHAIPLDHIVSDGTTTNETRLGAVPDIMFGIKEFGLLQQDVLVVGGDTLFLHDFNLAQFLKVFNEKPSSCLVTTYQVNDQDVHKFGIVETDQQGVITSFLEKPEPTATKARSACPCFYLFRKEALPLIDNFITACTESNAPKEAYDATGKCLAYLYPRYAICTFPISGRIDVGGLDSYIDANKYFEQK
;
A
#
# COMPACT_ATOMS: atom_id res chain seq x y z
N MET A 1 -9.12 -16.15 -7.49
CA MET A 1 -9.90 -15.21 -6.67
C MET A 1 -8.88 -14.33 -5.97
N VAL A 2 -9.09 -13.01 -5.98
CA VAL A 2 -8.11 -12.06 -5.43
C VAL A 2 -8.37 -11.90 -3.93
N LYS A 3 -7.30 -11.93 -3.13
CA LYS A 3 -7.32 -11.55 -1.72
C LYS A 3 -6.65 -10.19 -1.55
N VAL A 4 -7.09 -9.39 -0.61
CA VAL A 4 -6.59 -8.03 -0.35
C VAL A 4 -5.83 -8.02 0.96
N LEU A 5 -4.60 -7.51 0.93
CA LEU A 5 -3.79 -7.25 2.11
C LEU A 5 -3.56 -5.74 2.26
N ILE A 6 -4.12 -5.15 3.30
CA ILE A 6 -3.94 -3.73 3.62
C ILE A 6 -2.79 -3.58 4.62
N LEU A 7 -1.84 -2.71 4.30
CA LEU A 7 -0.69 -2.40 5.16
C LEU A 7 -1.05 -1.27 6.13
N GLY A 8 -1.21 -1.61 7.40
CA GLY A 8 -1.57 -0.72 8.50
C GLY A 8 -0.53 -0.62 9.62
N ALA A 9 0.69 -1.12 9.41
CA ALA A 9 1.75 -1.18 10.44
C ALA A 9 2.60 0.10 10.57
N GLY A 10 2.34 1.13 9.76
CA GLY A 10 3.09 2.38 9.79
C GLY A 10 2.82 3.25 11.04
N TYR A 11 3.88 3.73 11.70
CA TYR A 11 3.80 4.54 12.93
C TYR A 11 3.40 6.01 12.72
N GLY A 12 3.38 6.49 11.46
CA GLY A 12 2.88 7.83 11.13
C GLY A 12 3.58 8.98 11.86
N THR A 13 4.87 8.84 12.18
CA THR A 13 5.63 9.76 13.05
C THR A 13 5.52 11.24 12.65
N ARG A 14 5.54 11.54 11.34
CA ARG A 14 5.34 12.89 10.81
C ARG A 14 3.98 13.46 11.19
N LEU A 15 2.90 12.76 10.85
CA LEU A 15 1.53 13.17 11.19
C LEU A 15 1.38 13.34 12.70
N GLN A 16 1.84 12.38 13.50
CA GLN A 16 1.72 12.46 14.96
C GLN A 16 2.44 13.67 15.55
N ARG A 17 3.60 14.05 14.99
CA ARG A 17 4.30 15.29 15.37
C ARG A 17 3.50 16.54 14.98
N ASP A 18 2.96 16.57 13.76
CA ASP A 18 2.20 17.72 13.26
C ASP A 18 0.88 17.89 14.06
N LEU A 19 0.24 16.80 14.46
CA LEU A 19 -0.96 16.79 15.32
C LEU A 19 -0.68 17.33 16.72
N LYS A 20 0.45 16.96 17.34
CA LYS A 20 0.87 17.52 18.64
C LYS A 20 1.04 19.03 18.60
N ALA A 21 1.46 19.57 17.46
CA ALA A 21 1.64 21.01 17.26
C ALA A 21 0.32 21.74 16.90
N SER A 22 -0.76 21.01 16.60
CA SER A 22 -2.02 21.57 16.13
C SER A 22 -3.09 21.61 17.22
N SER A 23 -3.57 22.79 17.57
CA SER A 23 -4.71 22.94 18.50
C SER A 23 -6.04 22.44 17.91
N LYS A 24 -6.21 22.56 16.58
CA LYS A 24 -7.45 22.19 15.88
C LYS A 24 -7.61 20.68 15.69
N TYR A 25 -6.51 19.99 15.37
CA TYR A 25 -6.54 18.58 14.99
C TYR A 25 -6.02 17.62 16.08
N ASN A 26 -5.71 18.12 17.29
CA ASN A 26 -5.19 17.30 18.40
C ASN A 26 -6.10 16.10 18.78
N HIS A 27 -7.39 16.16 18.47
CA HIS A 27 -8.32 15.04 18.69
C HIS A 27 -7.99 13.78 17.86
N LEU A 28 -7.15 13.90 16.81
CA LEU A 28 -6.66 12.79 15.99
C LEU A 28 -5.34 12.19 16.52
N LEU A 29 -4.76 12.75 17.59
CA LEU A 29 -3.50 12.27 18.14
C LEU A 29 -3.64 10.82 18.62
N GLY A 30 -2.70 9.97 18.23
CA GLY A 30 -2.71 8.52 18.52
C GLY A 30 -3.55 7.67 17.55
N VAL A 31 -4.35 8.29 16.67
CA VAL A 31 -5.10 7.55 15.64
C VAL A 31 -4.13 7.03 14.57
N PRO A 32 -4.14 5.72 14.25
CA PRO A 32 -3.33 5.18 13.15
C PRO A 32 -3.69 5.84 11.82
N LYS A 33 -2.72 6.10 10.93
CA LYS A 33 -2.97 6.81 9.65
C LYS A 33 -4.10 6.21 8.83
N ALA A 34 -4.12 4.88 8.73
CA ALA A 34 -5.12 4.14 8.00
C ALA A 34 -6.53 4.24 8.60
N LEU A 35 -6.62 4.53 9.90
CA LEU A 35 -7.86 4.66 10.65
C LEU A 35 -8.26 6.13 10.91
N LEU A 36 -7.61 7.09 10.23
CA LEU A 36 -8.05 8.49 10.31
C LEU A 36 -9.44 8.63 9.69
N PRO A 37 -10.39 9.30 10.37
CA PRO A 37 -11.68 9.62 9.76
C PRO A 37 -11.46 10.51 8.53
N LEU A 38 -12.21 10.27 7.46
CA LEU A 38 -12.03 11.00 6.20
C LEU A 38 -13.37 11.22 5.51
N SER A 39 -13.77 12.49 5.40
CA SER A 39 -15.09 12.90 4.92
C SER A 39 -16.20 12.24 5.76
N ASN A 40 -17.12 11.52 5.11
CA ASN A 40 -18.22 10.81 5.75
C ASN A 40 -17.86 9.39 6.23
N LYS A 41 -16.57 8.99 6.18
CA LYS A 41 -16.10 7.68 6.62
C LYS A 41 -15.34 7.77 7.94
N ASP A 42 -15.49 6.74 8.76
CA ASP A 42 -14.84 6.61 10.06
C ASP A 42 -13.33 6.33 9.96
N ALA A 43 -12.88 5.77 8.84
CA ALA A 43 -11.48 5.51 8.55
C ALA A 43 -11.15 5.70 7.05
N LEU A 44 -9.91 6.07 6.75
CA LEU A 44 -9.38 6.17 5.39
C LEU A 44 -9.55 4.85 4.63
N ILE A 45 -9.18 3.73 5.25
CA ILE A 45 -9.29 2.40 4.62
C ILE A 45 -10.74 1.92 4.43
N THR A 46 -11.73 2.52 5.09
CA THR A 46 -13.15 2.22 4.83
C THR A 46 -13.53 2.55 3.38
N HIS A 47 -12.91 3.57 2.76
CA HIS A 47 -13.10 3.87 1.34
C HIS A 47 -12.64 2.71 0.43
N TRP A 48 -11.58 1.99 0.82
CA TRP A 48 -11.12 0.81 0.08
C TRP A 48 -12.07 -0.38 0.27
N VAL A 49 -12.49 -0.65 1.51
CA VAL A 49 -13.40 -1.76 1.81
C VAL A 49 -14.70 -1.63 1.00
N GLU A 50 -15.33 -0.45 1.01
CA GLU A 50 -16.56 -0.23 0.22
C GLU A 50 -16.33 -0.37 -1.29
N LEU A 51 -15.19 0.11 -1.80
CA LEU A 51 -14.84 -0.07 -3.21
C LEU A 51 -14.68 -1.55 -3.56
N PHE A 52 -14.04 -2.34 -2.69
CA PHE A 52 -13.85 -3.78 -2.88
C PHE A 52 -15.17 -4.55 -2.82
N GLU A 53 -16.03 -4.25 -1.84
CA GLU A 53 -17.34 -4.91 -1.72
C GLU A 53 -18.24 -4.63 -2.92
N SER A 54 -18.17 -3.43 -3.51
CA SER A 54 -18.91 -3.11 -4.74
C SER A 54 -18.42 -3.87 -5.99
N HIS A 55 -17.35 -4.67 -5.86
CA HIS A 55 -16.72 -5.46 -6.93
C HIS A 55 -16.52 -6.93 -6.53
N ASP A 56 -17.40 -7.48 -5.70
CA ASP A 56 -17.41 -8.90 -5.28
C ASP A 56 -16.15 -9.35 -4.53
N ILE A 57 -15.43 -8.43 -3.88
CA ILE A 57 -14.35 -8.73 -2.95
C ILE A 57 -14.91 -8.52 -1.54
N SER A 58 -15.22 -9.61 -0.85
CA SER A 58 -15.99 -9.59 0.39
C SER A 58 -15.12 -9.19 1.59
N ALA A 59 -15.59 -8.23 2.40
CA ALA A 59 -14.95 -7.89 3.67
C ALA A 59 -14.78 -9.11 4.61
N GLN A 60 -15.75 -10.04 4.57
CA GLN A 60 -15.75 -11.25 5.40
C GLN A 60 -14.75 -12.32 4.96
N ASN A 61 -14.37 -12.36 3.68
CA ASN A 61 -13.63 -13.51 3.12
C ASN A 61 -12.30 -13.13 2.46
N ASP A 62 -12.18 -11.88 2.01
CA ASP A 62 -11.15 -11.48 1.05
C ASP A 62 -10.26 -10.34 1.54
N ILE A 63 -10.61 -9.64 2.62
CA ILE A 63 -9.84 -8.48 3.11
C ILE A 63 -9.12 -8.83 4.41
N TYR A 64 -7.81 -8.56 4.43
CA TYR A 64 -6.90 -8.83 5.54
C TYR A 64 -6.07 -7.58 5.84
N VAL A 65 -5.66 -7.40 7.10
CA VAL A 65 -4.86 -6.26 7.55
C VAL A 65 -3.67 -6.71 8.38
N VAL A 66 -2.48 -6.22 8.03
CA VAL A 66 -1.29 -6.29 8.89
C VAL A 66 -1.11 -4.96 9.59
N THR A 67 -0.94 -4.98 10.89
CA THR A 67 -0.66 -3.78 11.69
C THR A 67 0.45 -4.02 12.71
N ASN A 68 0.86 -2.98 13.42
CA ASN A 68 1.82 -3.10 14.51
C ASN A 68 1.13 -3.36 15.85
N GLY A 69 1.89 -3.79 16.85
CA GLY A 69 1.38 -4.10 18.19
C GLY A 69 0.71 -2.91 18.89
N GLN A 70 1.19 -1.69 18.64
CA GLN A 70 0.59 -0.49 19.24
C GLN A 70 -0.80 -0.18 18.67
N CYS A 71 -1.01 -0.42 17.38
CA CYS A 71 -2.26 -0.10 16.68
C CYS A 71 -3.25 -1.27 16.64
N TYR A 72 -2.84 -2.47 17.05
CA TYR A 72 -3.61 -3.71 16.89
C TYR A 72 -5.05 -3.64 17.42
N ASP A 73 -5.24 -3.11 18.64
CA ASP A 73 -6.58 -3.01 19.23
C ASP A 73 -7.49 -2.05 18.48
N ALA A 74 -6.94 -0.95 17.95
CA ALA A 74 -7.71 0.00 17.14
C ALA A 74 -8.19 -0.64 15.82
N PHE A 75 -7.34 -1.44 15.18
CA PHE A 75 -7.73 -2.16 13.96
C PHE A 75 -8.77 -3.25 14.23
N LYS A 76 -8.70 -3.97 15.36
CA LYS A 76 -9.76 -4.94 15.74
C LYS A 76 -11.11 -4.27 15.98
N GLN A 77 -11.11 -3.10 16.62
CA GLN A 77 -12.33 -2.31 16.83
C GLN A 77 -12.94 -1.87 15.51
N TRP A 78 -12.10 -1.31 14.61
CA TRP A 78 -12.52 -0.97 13.25
C TRP A 78 -13.06 -2.19 12.50
N ALA A 79 -12.34 -3.31 12.50
CA ALA A 79 -12.75 -4.54 11.81
C ALA A 79 -14.12 -5.04 12.28
N SER A 80 -14.38 -5.01 13.60
CA SER A 80 -15.67 -5.39 14.18
C SER A 80 -16.84 -4.51 13.68
N ALA A 81 -16.59 -3.22 13.45
CA ALA A 81 -17.59 -2.29 12.94
C ALA A 81 -17.89 -2.47 11.43
N HIS A 82 -16.95 -3.04 10.68
CA HIS A 82 -17.04 -3.25 9.22
C HIS A 82 -17.21 -4.72 8.82
N ALA A 83 -17.63 -5.58 9.75
CA ALA A 83 -17.84 -7.01 9.52
C ALA A 83 -16.60 -7.75 8.94
N ILE A 84 -15.40 -7.27 9.24
CA ILE A 84 -14.15 -7.96 8.94
C ILE A 84 -13.82 -8.88 10.11
N PRO A 85 -13.60 -10.19 9.88
CA PRO A 85 -13.25 -11.13 10.94
C PRO A 85 -12.01 -10.70 11.73
N LEU A 86 -12.02 -10.92 13.04
CA LEU A 86 -10.89 -10.51 13.89
C LEU A 86 -9.60 -11.29 13.59
N ASP A 87 -9.73 -12.51 13.08
CA ASP A 87 -8.63 -13.34 12.59
C ASP A 87 -8.13 -12.92 11.19
N HIS A 88 -8.73 -11.91 10.57
CA HIS A 88 -8.18 -11.22 9.39
C HIS A 88 -7.34 -9.99 9.77
N ILE A 89 -7.14 -9.73 11.07
CA ILE A 89 -6.28 -8.66 11.58
C ILE A 89 -5.12 -9.31 12.32
N VAL A 90 -3.89 -9.05 11.87
CA VAL A 90 -2.68 -9.59 12.49
C VAL A 90 -1.73 -8.47 12.90
N SER A 91 -1.10 -8.65 14.06
CA SER A 91 -0.03 -7.78 14.53
C SER A 91 1.33 -8.37 14.18
N ASP A 92 2.22 -7.57 13.62
CA ASP A 92 3.63 -7.91 13.39
C ASP A 92 4.46 -8.02 14.69
N GLY A 93 3.85 -7.70 15.84
CA GLY A 93 4.46 -7.73 17.16
C GLY A 93 5.37 -6.52 17.49
N THR A 94 5.64 -5.63 16.53
CA THR A 94 6.49 -4.46 16.76
C THR A 94 5.73 -3.39 17.53
N THR A 95 6.44 -2.64 18.38
CA THR A 95 5.82 -1.59 19.24
C THR A 95 6.47 -0.22 19.09
N THR A 96 7.55 -0.11 18.30
CA THR A 96 8.19 1.17 17.99
C THR A 96 8.59 1.26 16.51
N ASN A 97 8.70 2.49 16.01
CA ASN A 97 9.13 2.74 14.64
C ASN A 97 10.55 2.21 14.38
N GLU A 98 11.44 2.21 15.37
CA GLU A 98 12.83 1.74 15.25
C GLU A 98 12.91 0.22 15.06
N THR A 99 11.97 -0.51 15.69
CA THR A 99 11.89 -1.97 15.66
C THR A 99 10.94 -2.52 14.59
N ARG A 100 10.26 -1.64 13.84
CA ARG A 100 9.34 -2.00 12.74
C ARG A 100 9.96 -3.05 11.82
N LEU A 101 9.17 -3.98 11.29
CA LEU A 101 9.67 -4.93 10.29
C LEU A 101 10.01 -4.21 8.98
N GLY A 102 9.11 -3.32 8.56
CA GLY A 102 9.17 -2.61 7.29
C GLY A 102 8.11 -3.12 6.32
N ALA A 103 7.73 -2.32 5.33
CA ALA A 103 6.54 -2.62 4.54
C ALA A 103 6.67 -3.90 3.68
N VAL A 104 7.83 -4.24 3.13
CA VAL A 104 8.00 -5.49 2.38
C VAL A 104 7.97 -6.72 3.29
N PRO A 105 8.68 -6.74 4.44
CA PRO A 105 8.47 -7.77 5.46
C PRO A 105 7.02 -7.92 5.91
N ASP A 106 6.29 -6.82 6.14
CA ASP A 106 4.88 -6.86 6.54
C ASP A 106 3.99 -7.53 5.49
N ILE A 107 4.27 -7.31 4.19
CA ILE A 107 3.56 -8.01 3.10
C ILE A 107 3.70 -9.52 3.27
N MET A 108 4.93 -10.02 3.39
CA MET A 108 5.16 -11.47 3.47
C MET A 108 4.74 -12.06 4.80
N PHE A 109 4.88 -11.31 5.90
CA PHE A 109 4.33 -11.69 7.20
C PHE A 109 2.83 -11.92 7.10
N GLY A 110 2.06 -10.93 6.61
CA GLY A 110 0.61 -11.07 6.43
C GLY A 110 0.23 -12.22 5.51
N ILE A 111 0.89 -12.35 4.35
CA ILE A 111 0.63 -13.44 3.41
C ILE A 111 0.82 -14.82 4.06
N LYS A 112 1.86 -14.98 4.89
CA LYS A 112 2.14 -16.24 5.58
C LYS A 112 1.16 -16.52 6.70
N GLU A 113 0.93 -15.54 7.58
CA GLU A 113 0.02 -15.68 8.73
C GLU A 113 -1.41 -15.98 8.31
N PHE A 114 -1.90 -15.36 7.23
CA PHE A 114 -3.25 -15.60 6.70
C PHE A 114 -3.32 -16.77 5.71
N GLY A 115 -2.22 -17.49 5.45
CA GLY A 115 -2.22 -18.65 4.54
C GLY A 115 -2.49 -18.33 3.07
N LEU A 116 -2.07 -17.14 2.59
CA LEU A 116 -2.41 -16.60 1.27
C LEU A 116 -1.43 -16.98 0.15
N LEU A 117 -0.42 -17.80 0.43
CA LEU A 117 0.63 -18.16 -0.54
C LEU A 117 0.13 -18.80 -1.85
N GLN A 118 -1.08 -19.34 -1.86
CA GLN A 118 -1.71 -19.97 -3.04
C GLN A 118 -2.76 -19.07 -3.72
N GLN A 119 -2.87 -17.81 -3.30
CA GLN A 119 -3.84 -16.83 -3.80
C GLN A 119 -3.13 -15.70 -4.54
N ASP A 120 -3.82 -15.09 -5.49
CA ASP A 120 -3.39 -13.80 -6.03
C ASP A 120 -3.73 -12.71 -5.00
N VAL A 121 -2.77 -11.84 -4.68
CA VAL A 121 -2.87 -10.91 -3.56
C VAL A 121 -2.74 -9.46 -4.04
N LEU A 122 -3.78 -8.66 -3.81
CA LEU A 122 -3.75 -7.21 -3.94
C LEU A 122 -3.21 -6.60 -2.65
N VAL A 123 -2.00 -6.03 -2.69
CA VAL A 123 -1.41 -5.27 -1.59
C VAL A 123 -1.74 -3.79 -1.74
N VAL A 124 -2.26 -3.18 -0.66
CA VAL A 124 -2.64 -1.75 -0.63
C VAL A 124 -1.98 -1.05 0.54
N GLY A 125 -1.35 0.10 0.30
CA GLY A 125 -0.89 0.99 1.36
C GLY A 125 -2.06 1.63 2.09
N GLY A 126 -2.20 1.39 3.39
CA GLY A 126 -3.34 1.86 4.19
C GLY A 126 -3.43 3.38 4.37
N ASP A 127 -2.44 4.16 3.94
CA ASP A 127 -2.43 5.62 4.00
C ASP A 127 -2.65 6.30 2.64
N THR A 128 -2.91 5.52 1.60
CA THR A 128 -3.07 6.02 0.23
C THR A 128 -4.47 5.73 -0.29
N LEU A 129 -5.09 6.71 -0.96
CA LEU A 129 -6.32 6.56 -1.75
C LEU A 129 -6.11 7.03 -3.19
N PHE A 130 -6.95 6.59 -4.12
CA PHE A 130 -6.95 7.10 -5.50
C PHE A 130 -7.99 8.19 -5.72
N LEU A 131 -7.81 8.95 -6.80
CA LEU A 131 -8.80 9.91 -7.26
C LEU A 131 -10.09 9.18 -7.70
N HIS A 132 -11.20 9.91 -7.70
CA HIS A 132 -12.55 9.36 -7.86
C HIS A 132 -12.83 8.66 -9.19
N ASP A 133 -11.99 8.88 -10.19
CA ASP A 133 -12.10 8.26 -11.51
C ASP A 133 -11.38 6.90 -11.62
N PHE A 134 -10.77 6.41 -10.53
CA PHE A 134 -10.20 5.07 -10.50
C PHE A 134 -11.28 4.00 -10.71
N ASN A 135 -11.03 3.09 -11.65
CA ASN A 135 -11.93 2.02 -12.02
C ASN A 135 -11.34 0.65 -11.66
N LEU A 136 -11.76 0.10 -10.52
CA LEU A 136 -11.32 -1.20 -10.05
C LEU A 136 -11.73 -2.35 -10.98
N ALA A 137 -12.95 -2.33 -11.53
CA ALA A 137 -13.40 -3.36 -12.47
C ALA A 137 -12.47 -3.47 -13.69
N GLN A 138 -12.07 -2.33 -14.26
CA GLN A 138 -11.16 -2.29 -15.40
C GLN A 138 -9.74 -2.73 -15.01
N PHE A 139 -9.26 -2.38 -13.81
CA PHE A 139 -7.99 -2.86 -13.28
C PHE A 139 -7.98 -4.40 -13.16
N LEU A 140 -9.02 -4.98 -12.54
CA LEU A 140 -9.14 -6.43 -12.38
C LEU A 140 -9.29 -7.16 -13.72
N LYS A 141 -10.01 -6.57 -14.68
CA LYS A 141 -10.11 -7.10 -16.05
C LYS A 141 -8.74 -7.19 -16.72
N VAL A 142 -7.95 -6.12 -16.67
CA VAL A 142 -6.59 -6.11 -17.25
C VAL A 142 -5.69 -7.15 -16.59
N PHE A 143 -5.82 -7.36 -15.27
CA PHE A 143 -5.08 -8.41 -14.59
C PHE A 143 -5.46 -9.80 -15.12
N ASN A 144 -6.75 -10.09 -15.27
CA ASN A 144 -7.23 -11.37 -15.79
C ASN A 144 -6.80 -11.64 -17.24
N GLU A 145 -6.69 -10.60 -18.07
CA GLU A 145 -6.18 -10.69 -19.44
C GLU A 145 -4.66 -10.98 -19.52
N LYS A 146 -3.93 -10.87 -18.40
CA LYS A 146 -2.48 -11.06 -18.30
C LYS A 146 -2.13 -12.15 -17.28
N PRO A 147 -2.37 -13.44 -17.59
CA PRO A 147 -2.25 -14.56 -16.64
C PRO A 147 -0.83 -14.75 -16.05
N SER A 148 0.20 -14.31 -16.78
CA SER A 148 1.60 -14.53 -16.43
C SER A 148 2.31 -13.27 -15.90
N SER A 149 1.57 -12.23 -15.50
CA SER A 149 2.17 -11.03 -14.93
C SER A 149 1.42 -10.51 -13.70
N CYS A 150 2.18 -9.85 -12.84
CA CYS A 150 1.63 -8.98 -11.79
C CYS A 150 1.14 -7.67 -12.42
N LEU A 151 0.29 -6.93 -11.73
CA LEU A 151 -0.21 -5.63 -12.18
C LEU A 151 -0.05 -4.59 -11.08
N VAL A 152 0.54 -3.45 -11.42
CA VAL A 152 0.67 -2.31 -10.49
C VAL A 152 0.05 -1.06 -11.11
N THR A 153 -0.41 -0.14 -10.29
CA THR A 153 -0.88 1.15 -10.79
C THR A 153 0.26 2.13 -11.01
N THR A 154 0.10 3.04 -11.97
CA THR A 154 1.05 4.14 -12.22
C THR A 154 0.33 5.44 -12.52
N TYR A 155 0.92 6.58 -12.16
CA TYR A 155 0.40 7.90 -12.52
C TYR A 155 1.53 8.87 -12.88
N GLN A 156 1.22 9.90 -13.65
CA GLN A 156 2.21 10.91 -14.05
C GLN A 156 2.47 11.91 -12.92
N VAL A 157 3.75 12.25 -12.71
CA VAL A 157 4.19 13.27 -11.75
C VAL A 157 4.98 14.38 -12.44
N ASN A 158 5.00 15.55 -11.82
CA ASN A 158 5.85 16.65 -12.28
C ASN A 158 7.32 16.38 -11.97
N ASP A 159 8.23 16.93 -12.77
CA ASP A 159 9.69 16.83 -12.60
C ASP A 159 10.15 17.14 -11.17
N GLN A 160 9.56 18.18 -10.56
CA GLN A 160 9.90 18.61 -9.21
C GLN A 160 9.51 17.60 -8.12
N ASP A 161 8.61 16.66 -8.39
CA ASP A 161 8.09 15.70 -7.41
C ASP A 161 8.69 14.29 -7.57
N VAL A 162 9.49 14.06 -8.62
CA VAL A 162 10.10 12.76 -8.95
C VAL A 162 10.86 12.14 -7.77
N HIS A 163 11.60 12.95 -7.01
CA HIS A 163 12.40 12.53 -5.85
C HIS A 163 11.56 12.02 -4.66
N LYS A 164 10.22 12.13 -4.73
CA LYS A 164 9.32 11.68 -3.65
C LYS A 164 8.82 10.25 -3.86
N PHE A 165 8.96 9.69 -5.07
CA PHE A 165 8.27 8.46 -5.47
C PHE A 165 9.19 7.41 -6.07
N GLY A 166 8.72 6.16 -6.10
CA GLY A 166 9.28 5.13 -6.96
C GLY A 166 8.86 5.39 -8.41
N ILE A 167 9.82 5.59 -9.30
CA ILE A 167 9.61 5.86 -10.72
C ILE A 167 9.86 4.59 -11.53
N VAL A 168 8.93 4.28 -12.43
CA VAL A 168 9.02 3.13 -13.32
C VAL A 168 9.22 3.56 -14.77
N GLU A 169 9.96 2.74 -15.50
CA GLU A 169 10.03 2.78 -16.95
C GLU A 169 9.40 1.50 -17.49
N THR A 170 8.74 1.59 -18.64
CA THR A 170 8.09 0.44 -19.28
C THR A 170 8.52 0.29 -20.71
N ASP A 171 8.40 -0.93 -21.24
CA ASP A 171 8.41 -1.16 -22.68
C ASP A 171 7.12 -0.67 -23.36
N GLN A 172 7.00 -0.92 -24.66
CA GLN A 172 5.84 -0.54 -25.46
C GLN A 172 4.55 -1.29 -25.08
N GLN A 173 4.68 -2.40 -24.36
CA GLN A 173 3.56 -3.24 -23.91
C GLN A 173 3.14 -2.89 -22.47
N GLY A 174 3.80 -1.91 -21.84
CA GLY A 174 3.52 -1.50 -20.47
C GLY A 174 4.09 -2.47 -19.42
N VAL A 175 5.12 -3.25 -19.77
CA VAL A 175 5.85 -4.10 -18.82
C VAL A 175 7.01 -3.30 -18.25
N ILE A 176 7.21 -3.35 -16.93
CA ILE A 176 8.28 -2.62 -16.24
C ILE A 176 9.65 -3.14 -16.68
N THR A 177 10.52 -2.23 -17.11
CA THR A 177 11.91 -2.49 -17.51
C THR A 177 12.94 -1.85 -16.58
N SER A 178 12.54 -0.86 -15.78
CA SER A 178 13.38 -0.19 -14.79
C SER A 178 12.53 0.31 -13.62
N PHE A 179 13.12 0.30 -12.42
CA PHE A 179 12.54 0.89 -11.22
C PHE A 179 13.60 1.70 -10.47
N LEU A 180 13.28 2.96 -10.18
CA LEU A 180 14.14 3.88 -9.45
C LEU A 180 13.39 4.39 -8.21
N GLU A 181 13.88 4.08 -7.01
CA GLU A 181 13.28 4.57 -5.77
C GLU A 181 13.78 5.99 -5.46
N LYS A 182 12.88 6.97 -5.46
CA LYS A 182 13.16 8.38 -5.12
C LYS A 182 14.37 8.95 -5.87
N PRO A 183 14.42 8.83 -7.21
CA PRO A 183 15.56 9.30 -7.98
C PRO A 183 15.61 10.83 -7.99
N GLU A 184 16.82 11.36 -8.19
CA GLU A 184 16.96 12.76 -8.60
C GLU A 184 16.29 13.00 -9.96
N PRO A 185 15.69 14.18 -10.22
CA PRO A 185 15.00 14.47 -11.48
C PRO A 185 15.86 14.30 -12.74
N THR A 186 17.19 14.35 -12.60
CA THR A 186 18.16 14.16 -13.68
C THR A 186 18.51 12.71 -13.98
N ALA A 187 18.19 11.77 -13.07
CA ALA A 187 18.56 10.36 -13.19
C ALA A 187 17.69 9.60 -14.21
N THR A 188 16.49 10.09 -14.50
CA THR A 188 15.60 9.54 -15.54
C THR A 188 14.70 10.63 -16.12
N LYS A 189 14.28 10.46 -17.38
CA LYS A 189 13.23 11.27 -18.00
C LYS A 189 11.81 10.74 -17.71
N ALA A 190 11.69 9.56 -17.13
CA ALA A 190 10.41 8.97 -16.79
C ALA A 190 9.73 9.73 -15.65
N ARG A 191 8.40 9.81 -15.73
CA ARG A 191 7.54 10.52 -14.78
C ARG A 191 6.40 9.64 -14.28
N SER A 192 6.53 8.33 -14.47
CA SER A 192 5.54 7.34 -14.06
C SER A 192 5.81 6.90 -12.63
N ALA A 193 5.09 7.46 -11.67
CA ALA A 193 5.17 7.08 -10.26
C ALA A 193 4.32 5.84 -9.96
N CYS A 194 4.79 4.98 -9.07
CA CYS A 194 4.14 3.70 -8.72
C CYS A 194 3.77 3.66 -7.23
N PRO A 195 2.52 3.97 -6.85
CA PRO A 195 2.07 3.88 -5.46
C PRO A 195 1.83 2.42 -5.03
N CYS A 196 1.80 2.15 -3.72
CA CYS A 196 1.55 0.81 -3.19
C CYS A 196 0.09 0.37 -3.43
N PHE A 197 -0.14 -0.19 -4.61
CA PHE A 197 -1.35 -0.87 -5.05
C PHE A 197 -0.92 -1.95 -6.05
N TYR A 198 -0.52 -3.10 -5.52
CA TYR A 198 0.18 -4.14 -6.26
C TYR A 198 -0.63 -5.41 -6.26
N LEU A 199 -1.11 -5.83 -7.42
CA LEU A 199 -1.77 -7.12 -7.59
C LEU A 199 -0.75 -8.17 -8.02
N PHE A 200 -0.30 -8.95 -7.03
CA PHE A 200 0.66 -10.01 -7.21
C PHE A 200 0.00 -11.32 -7.62
N ARG A 201 0.61 -11.98 -8.60
CA ARG A 201 0.38 -13.38 -8.88
C ARG A 201 0.94 -14.24 -7.77
N LYS A 202 0.25 -15.30 -7.37
CA LYS A 202 0.75 -16.26 -6.37
C LYS A 202 2.16 -16.79 -6.71
N GLU A 203 2.46 -16.96 -8.00
CA GLU A 203 3.76 -17.43 -8.49
C GLU A 203 4.90 -16.45 -8.20
N ALA A 204 4.60 -15.15 -8.01
CA ALA A 204 5.59 -14.14 -7.68
C ALA A 204 5.88 -14.03 -6.17
N LEU A 205 4.99 -14.52 -5.29
CA LEU A 205 5.13 -14.38 -3.84
C LEU A 205 6.40 -15.03 -3.28
N PRO A 206 6.83 -16.24 -3.73
CA PRO A 206 8.10 -16.81 -3.28
C PRO A 206 9.32 -15.95 -3.60
N LEU A 207 9.27 -15.13 -4.66
CA LEU A 207 10.36 -14.22 -5.01
C LEU A 207 10.48 -13.06 -4.02
N ILE A 208 9.36 -12.61 -3.44
CA ILE A 208 9.36 -11.60 -2.38
C ILE A 208 9.98 -12.19 -1.11
N ASP A 209 9.66 -13.44 -0.79
CA ASP A 209 10.27 -14.12 0.35
C ASP A 209 11.79 -14.25 0.18
N ASN A 210 12.23 -14.71 -1.00
CA ASN A 210 13.65 -14.81 -1.35
C ASN A 210 14.38 -13.47 -1.23
N PHE A 211 13.71 -12.35 -1.59
CA PHE A 211 14.28 -11.02 -1.44
C PHE A 211 14.55 -10.69 0.04
N ILE A 212 13.55 -10.92 0.92
CA ILE A 212 13.68 -10.66 2.35
C ILE A 212 14.74 -11.57 2.98
N THR A 213 14.76 -12.86 2.63
CA THR A 213 15.76 -13.82 3.10
C THR A 213 17.16 -13.37 2.70
N ALA A 214 17.39 -13.02 1.42
CA ALA A 214 18.69 -12.57 0.95
C ALA A 214 19.16 -11.31 1.69
N CYS A 215 18.28 -10.34 1.92
CA CYS A 215 18.61 -9.14 2.71
C CYS A 215 18.95 -9.48 4.17
N THR A 216 18.23 -10.42 4.77
CA THR A 216 18.46 -10.84 6.16
C THR A 216 19.79 -11.57 6.29
N GLU A 217 20.07 -12.54 5.42
CA GLU A 217 21.32 -13.31 5.40
C GLU A 217 22.55 -12.45 5.12
N SER A 218 22.40 -11.42 4.28
CA SER A 218 23.48 -10.45 4.03
C SER A 218 23.62 -9.38 5.11
N ASN A 219 22.80 -9.43 6.17
CA ASN A 219 22.71 -8.41 7.21
C ASN A 219 22.53 -6.99 6.62
N ALA A 220 21.69 -6.87 5.58
CA ALA A 220 21.41 -5.61 4.93
C ALA A 220 20.69 -4.64 5.90
N PRO A 221 20.96 -3.33 5.80
CA PRO A 221 20.22 -2.35 6.57
C PRO A 221 18.73 -2.40 6.21
N LYS A 222 17.87 -2.08 7.17
CA LYS A 222 16.40 -2.20 7.02
C LYS A 222 15.88 -1.38 5.83
N GLU A 223 16.49 -0.22 5.60
CA GLU A 223 16.19 0.69 4.49
C GLU A 223 16.36 0.05 3.10
N ALA A 224 17.12 -1.05 2.99
CA ALA A 224 17.29 -1.78 1.74
C ALA A 224 16.01 -2.53 1.31
N TYR A 225 15.13 -2.87 2.26
CA TYR A 225 13.92 -3.67 2.02
C TYR A 225 12.67 -3.15 2.76
N ASP A 226 12.72 -2.01 3.43
CA ASP A 226 11.55 -1.40 4.10
C ASP A 226 10.51 -0.89 3.09
N ALA A 227 10.93 -0.16 2.04
CA ALA A 227 10.00 0.46 1.11
C ALA A 227 9.44 -0.52 0.07
N THR A 228 8.13 -0.45 -0.18
CA THR A 228 7.43 -1.35 -1.11
C THR A 228 7.97 -1.28 -2.55
N GLY A 229 8.50 -0.12 -2.97
CA GLY A 229 9.18 0.04 -4.26
C GLY A 229 10.45 -0.82 -4.41
N LYS A 230 11.16 -1.13 -3.31
CA LYS A 230 12.33 -2.03 -3.33
C LYS A 230 11.94 -3.46 -3.69
N CYS A 231 10.75 -3.89 -3.26
CA CYS A 231 10.19 -5.17 -3.68
C CYS A 231 9.99 -5.20 -5.21
N LEU A 232 9.39 -4.15 -5.78
CA LEU A 232 9.18 -4.08 -7.23
C LEU A 232 10.52 -4.05 -8.00
N ALA A 233 11.50 -3.30 -7.51
CA ALA A 233 12.85 -3.25 -8.08
C ALA A 233 13.53 -4.63 -8.11
N TYR A 234 13.31 -5.46 -7.08
CA TYR A 234 13.79 -6.83 -7.06
C TYR A 234 12.98 -7.75 -7.98
N LEU A 235 11.66 -7.59 -8.03
CA LEU A 235 10.76 -8.49 -8.75
C LEU A 235 10.79 -8.31 -10.26
N TYR A 236 10.79 -7.08 -10.79
CA TYR A 236 10.60 -6.84 -12.22
C TYR A 236 11.58 -7.58 -13.14
N PRO A 237 12.88 -7.77 -12.82
CA PRO A 237 13.78 -8.54 -13.69
C PRO A 237 13.57 -10.06 -13.59
N ARG A 238 12.72 -10.53 -12.66
CA ARG A 238 12.51 -11.96 -12.33
C ARG A 238 11.09 -12.44 -12.66
N TYR A 239 10.12 -11.54 -12.64
CA TYR A 239 8.72 -11.82 -12.95
C TYR A 239 8.10 -10.62 -13.65
N ALA A 240 7.33 -10.85 -14.72
CA ALA A 240 6.73 -9.77 -15.47
C ALA A 240 5.77 -8.94 -14.60
N ILE A 241 5.95 -7.62 -14.61
CA ILE A 241 5.06 -6.68 -13.92
C ILE A 241 4.54 -5.70 -14.96
N CYS A 242 3.24 -5.74 -15.20
CA CYS A 242 2.57 -4.78 -16.05
C CYS A 242 2.08 -3.57 -15.26
N THR A 243 1.83 -2.47 -15.95
CA THR A 243 1.29 -1.25 -15.37
C THR A 243 -0.17 -1.02 -15.77
N PHE A 244 -0.90 -0.32 -14.90
CA PHE A 244 -2.24 0.19 -15.14
C PHE A 244 -2.27 1.70 -14.81
N PRO A 245 -2.58 2.57 -15.78
CA PRO A 245 -2.59 4.01 -15.53
C PRO A 245 -3.77 4.42 -14.66
N ILE A 246 -3.53 5.32 -13.70
CA ILE A 246 -4.54 6.01 -12.91
C ILE A 246 -4.28 7.52 -12.98
N SER A 247 -5.29 8.33 -12.71
CA SER A 247 -5.17 9.80 -12.77
C SER A 247 -4.34 10.38 -11.63
N GLY A 248 -4.24 9.69 -10.50
CA GLY A 248 -3.40 10.09 -9.39
C GLY A 248 -3.78 9.40 -8.09
N ARG A 249 -3.09 9.80 -7.03
CA ARG A 249 -3.35 9.34 -5.67
C ARG A 249 -3.29 10.48 -4.66
N ILE A 250 -3.89 10.25 -3.51
CA ILE A 250 -3.79 11.05 -2.31
C ILE A 250 -3.03 10.23 -1.27
N ASP A 251 -1.96 10.80 -0.73
CA ASP A 251 -1.04 10.15 0.23
C ASP A 251 -1.09 10.87 1.57
N VAL A 252 -1.72 10.27 2.58
CA VAL A 252 -1.93 10.89 3.89
C VAL A 252 -0.72 10.62 4.78
N GLY A 253 0.37 11.37 4.54
CA GLY A 253 1.60 11.20 5.30
C GLY A 253 1.84 12.25 6.41
N GLY A 254 1.12 13.36 6.40
CA GLY A 254 1.24 14.48 7.36
C GLY A 254 -0.06 15.25 7.48
N LEU A 255 -0.11 16.28 8.34
CA LEU A 255 -1.36 16.99 8.62
C LEU A 255 -1.90 17.74 7.39
N ASP A 256 -1.06 18.42 6.63
CA ASP A 256 -1.51 19.16 5.44
C ASP A 256 -2.13 18.22 4.40
N SER A 257 -1.46 17.09 4.11
CA SER A 257 -2.00 16.07 3.20
C SER A 257 -3.31 15.45 3.70
N TYR A 258 -3.50 15.34 5.02
CA TYR A 258 -4.76 14.88 5.60
C TYR A 258 -5.89 15.89 5.37
N ILE A 259 -5.61 17.18 5.55
CA ILE A 259 -6.59 18.26 5.33
C ILE A 259 -6.99 18.30 3.85
N ASP A 260 -6.01 18.22 2.94
CA ASP A 260 -6.26 18.19 1.51
C ASP A 260 -7.08 16.96 1.10
N ALA A 261 -6.74 15.78 1.65
CA ALA A 261 -7.50 14.56 1.45
C ALA A 261 -8.95 14.73 1.91
N ASN A 262 -9.17 15.26 3.12
CA ASN A 262 -10.50 15.43 3.67
C ASN A 262 -11.34 16.37 2.79
N LYS A 263 -10.76 17.50 2.39
CA LYS A 263 -11.40 18.46 1.48
C LYS A 263 -11.75 17.85 0.12
N TYR A 264 -10.90 16.98 -0.43
CA TYR A 264 -11.17 16.31 -1.70
C TYR A 264 -12.37 15.36 -1.58
N PHE A 265 -12.39 14.52 -0.54
CA PHE A 265 -13.45 13.53 -0.33
C PHE A 265 -14.78 14.12 0.18
N GLU A 266 -14.80 15.37 0.65
CA GLU A 266 -16.02 16.12 0.98
C GLU A 266 -16.76 16.66 -0.26
N GLN A 267 -16.09 16.81 -1.41
CA GLN A 267 -16.65 17.44 -2.61
C GLN A 267 -17.48 16.48 -3.49
N LYS A 268 -18.02 15.43 -2.90
CA LYS A 268 -18.80 14.38 -3.58
C LYS A 268 -20.30 14.58 -3.44
#